data_AF-A0A960RZH5-F1
#
_entry.id   AF-A0A960RZH5-F1
#
_cell.length_a   1.000
_cell.length_b   1.000
_cell.length_c   1.000
_cell.angle_alpha   90.00
_cell.angle_beta   90.00
_cell.angle_gamma   90.00
#
_symmetry.space_group_name_H-M   'P 1'
#
loop_
_entity.id
_entity.type
_entity.pdbx_description
1 polymer ?
#
loop_
_entity_poly.entity_id
_entity_poly.type
_entity_poly.pdbx_seq_one_letter_code
_entity_poly.pdbx_strand_id
1 'polypeptide(L)'
;MSDIRLRPYQEECLEHISRDFEEGIHRQLIHLPTGAGKTVVFSHLIKEQNARSLILAHTTELLDQAREKISMICPSLDVGLVKAGLCNGPPK
;
A
#
# COMPACT_ATOMS: atom_id res chain seq x y z
N MET A 1 -9.24 16.40 -7.46
CA MET A 1 -8.90 15.15 -6.75
C MET A 1 -8.64 14.11 -7.83
N SER A 2 -7.40 13.65 -7.99
CA SER A 2 -7.06 12.67 -9.03
C SER A 2 -7.33 11.27 -8.50
N ASP A 3 -8.56 10.77 -8.68
CA ASP A 3 -8.85 9.36 -8.45
C ASP A 3 -8.03 8.53 -9.43
N ILE A 4 -7.08 7.76 -8.90
CA ILE A 4 -6.33 6.80 -9.70
C ILE A 4 -7.29 5.66 -9.99
N ARG A 5 -7.81 5.63 -11.22
CA ARG A 5 -8.64 4.53 -11.67
C ARG A 5 -7.80 3.27 -11.82
N LEU A 6 -8.23 2.20 -11.15
CA LEU A 6 -7.60 0.89 -11.24
C LEU A 6 -7.80 0.29 -12.64
N ARG A 7 -6.83 -0.52 -13.07
CA ARG A 7 -6.94 -1.33 -14.27
C ARG A 7 -7.62 -2.66 -13.92
N PRO A 8 -8.26 -3.36 -14.88
CA PRO A 8 -8.99 -4.60 -14.59
C PRO A 8 -8.19 -5.64 -13.79
N TYR A 9 -6.91 -5.84 -14.13
CA TYR A 9 -6.05 -6.78 -13.41
C TYR A 9 -5.69 -6.33 -11.97
N GLN A 10 -5.77 -5.03 -11.67
CA GLN A 10 -5.54 -4.50 -10.33
C GLN A 10 -6.79 -4.64 -9.48
N GLU A 11 -7.97 -4.43 -10.07
CA GLU A 11 -9.28 -4.69 -9.44
C GLU A 11 -9.40 -6.18 -9.12
N GLU A 12 -9.18 -7.05 -10.10
CA GLU A 12 -9.15 -8.51 -9.94
C GLU A 12 -8.18 -8.92 -8.82
N CYS A 13 -6.98 -8.34 -8.78
CA CYS A 13 -6.01 -8.61 -7.72
C CYS A 13 -6.55 -8.26 -6.32
N LEU A 14 -7.26 -7.13 -6.16
CA LEU A 14 -7.85 -6.73 -4.88
C LEU A 14 -9.02 -7.63 -4.48
N GLU A 15 -9.86 -8.00 -5.44
CA GLU A 15 -10.97 -8.94 -5.23
C GLU A 15 -10.46 -10.30 -4.72
N HIS A 16 -9.40 -10.83 -5.34
CA HIS A 16 -8.74 -12.05 -4.87
C HIS A 16 -8.19 -11.90 -3.45
N ILE A 17 -7.56 -10.75 -3.13
CA ILE A 17 -7.02 -10.52 -1.80
C ILE A 17 -8.12 -10.51 -0.73
N SER A 18 -9.22 -9.79 -1.02
CA SER A 18 -10.36 -9.68 -0.11
C SER A 18 -11.01 -11.04 0.12
N ARG A 19 -11.23 -11.80 -0.95
CA ARG A 19 -11.82 -13.14 -0.88
C ARG A 19 -10.96 -14.09 -0.05
N ASP A 20 -9.66 -14.17 -0.34
CA ASP A 20 -8.74 -15.02 0.41
C ASP A 20 -8.72 -14.64 1.90
N PHE A 21 -8.85 -13.35 2.21
CA PHE A 21 -8.92 -12.87 3.58
C PHE A 21 -10.20 -13.34 4.30
N GLU A 22 -11.36 -13.30 3.63
CA GLU A 22 -12.65 -13.82 4.13
C GLU A 22 -12.62 -15.34 4.32
N GLU A 23 -11.86 -16.07 3.49
CA GLU A 23 -11.63 -17.51 3.60
C GLU A 23 -10.59 -17.88 4.70
N GLY A 24 -10.03 -16.89 5.41
CA GLY A 24 -9.07 -17.07 6.51
C GLY A 24 -7.60 -17.19 6.07
N ILE A 25 -7.30 -16.90 4.81
CA ILE A 25 -5.96 -16.91 4.24
C ILE A 25 -5.32 -15.52 4.44
N HIS A 26 -4.66 -15.33 5.57
CA HIS A 26 -4.05 -14.04 5.92
C HIS A 26 -2.63 -13.83 5.35
N ARG A 27 -1.98 -14.89 4.84
CA ARG A 27 -0.61 -14.82 4.27
C ARG A 27 -0.67 -15.05 2.77
N GLN A 28 -0.75 -13.96 2.03
CA GLN A 28 -0.94 -13.99 0.58
C GLN A 28 0.29 -13.44 -0.15
N LEU A 29 0.55 -13.95 -1.36
CA LEU A 29 1.64 -13.49 -2.22
C LEU A 29 1.07 -12.91 -3.52
N ILE A 30 1.32 -11.62 -3.75
CA ILE A 30 0.88 -10.93 -4.97
C ILE A 30 1.99 -10.98 -6.02
N HIS A 31 1.74 -11.71 -7.11
CA HIS A 31 2.63 -11.76 -8.25
C HIS A 31 2.18 -10.81 -9.36
N LEU A 32 2.96 -9.75 -9.58
CA LEU A 32 2.77 -8.75 -10.64
C LEU A 32 4.15 -8.37 -11.20
N PRO A 33 4.29 -8.04 -12.49
CA PRO A 33 5.57 -7.58 -13.02
C PRO A 33 5.92 -6.17 -12.54
N THR A 34 7.19 -5.77 -12.70
CA THR A 34 7.61 -4.38 -12.49
C THR A 34 6.83 -3.44 -13.41
N GLY A 35 6.43 -2.26 -12.92
CA GLY A 35 5.64 -1.31 -13.70
C GLY A 35 4.13 -1.60 -13.76
N ALA A 36 3.65 -2.77 -13.30
CA ALA A 36 2.21 -3.07 -13.18
C ALA A 36 1.51 -2.32 -12.03
N GLY A 37 2.26 -1.52 -11.26
CA GLY A 37 1.69 -0.70 -10.20
C GLY A 37 1.38 -1.44 -8.90
N LYS A 38 2.28 -2.33 -8.44
CA LYS A 38 2.19 -2.97 -7.11
C LYS A 38 1.89 -1.98 -5.99
N THR A 39 2.51 -0.80 -6.03
CA THR A 39 2.29 0.30 -5.09
C THR A 39 0.87 0.82 -5.09
N VAL A 40 0.24 0.89 -6.27
CA VAL A 40 -1.17 1.32 -6.39
C VAL A 40 -2.07 0.28 -5.74
N VAL A 41 -1.83 -1.01 -6.03
CA VAL A 41 -2.63 -2.11 -5.46
C VAL A 41 -2.60 -2.08 -3.94
N PHE A 42 -1.42 -2.09 -3.30
CA PHE A 42 -1.40 -2.08 -1.83
C PHE A 42 -1.91 -0.76 -1.23
N SER A 43 -1.79 0.38 -1.93
CA SER A 43 -2.31 1.66 -1.43
C SER A 43 -3.84 1.66 -1.42
N HIS A 44 -4.47 1.06 -2.43
CA HIS A 44 -5.92 0.84 -2.45
C HIS A 44 -6.35 -0.16 -1.37
N LEU A 45 -5.59 -1.25 -1.20
CA LEU A 45 -5.86 -2.22 -0.14
C LEU A 45 -5.85 -1.55 1.25
N ILE A 46 -4.87 -0.69 1.54
CA ILE A 46 -4.81 0.05 2.81
C ILE A 46 -6.03 0.96 2.99
N LYS A 47 -6.46 1.63 1.91
CA LYS A 47 -7.64 2.50 1.90
C LYS A 47 -8.93 1.72 2.17
N GLU A 48 -9.10 0.56 1.53
CA GLU A 48 -10.29 -0.28 1.65
C GLU A 48 -10.39 -0.96 3.03
N GLN A 49 -9.27 -1.50 3.51
CA GLN A 49 -9.22 -2.18 4.81
C GLN A 49 -9.33 -1.20 5.98
N ASN A 50 -9.00 0.08 5.76
CA ASN A 50 -9.00 1.13 6.79
C ASN A 50 -8.29 0.68 8.09
N ALA A 51 -7.22 -0.10 7.93
CA ALA A 51 -6.51 -0.77 9.00
C ALA A 51 -5.07 -0.24 9.13
N ARG A 52 -4.54 -0.31 10.36
CA ARG A 52 -3.13 0.01 10.62
C ARG A 52 -2.25 -0.92 9.81
N SER A 53 -1.41 -0.34 8.96
CA SER A 53 -0.60 -1.07 7.99
C SER A 53 0.88 -0.73 8.16
N LEU A 54 1.75 -1.73 8.01
CA LEU A 54 3.21 -1.58 8.04
C LEU A 54 3.77 -2.02 6.69
N ILE A 55 4.46 -1.10 6.01
CA ILE A 55 5.13 -1.39 4.74
C ILE A 55 6.62 -1.52 5.02
N LEU A 56 7.20 -2.66 4.65
CA LEU A 56 8.62 -2.94 4.78
C LEU A 56 9.25 -2.94 3.38
N ALA A 57 10.28 -2.14 3.20
CA ALA A 57 11.09 -2.13 1.98
C ALA A 57 12.57 -2.02 2.34
N HIS A 58 13.43 -2.50 1.45
CA HIS A 58 14.87 -2.55 1.67
C HIS A 58 15.57 -1.21 1.38
N THR A 59 14.98 -0.36 0.55
CA THR A 59 15.54 0.93 0.14
C THR A 59 14.65 2.09 0.55
N THR A 60 15.27 3.23 0.79
CA THR A 60 14.59 4.48 1.18
C THR A 60 13.70 4.97 0.04
N GLU A 61 14.17 4.86 -1.20
CA GLU A 61 13.49 5.30 -2.41
C GLU A 61 12.14 4.59 -2.58
N LEU A 62 12.06 3.29 -2.26
CA LEU A 62 10.81 2.55 -2.32
C LEU A 62 9.82 2.99 -1.24
N LEU A 63 10.31 3.33 -0.04
CA LEU A 63 9.48 3.87 1.03
C LEU A 63 8.94 5.26 0.68
N ASP A 64 9.76 6.12 0.08
CA ASP A 64 9.35 7.44 -0.34
C ASP A 64 8.28 7.37 -1.45
N GLN A 65 8.46 6.48 -2.42
CA GLN A 65 7.45 6.21 -3.46
C GLN A 65 6.13 5.69 -2.89
N ALA A 66 6.20 4.78 -1.91
CA ALA A 66 5.01 4.26 -1.23
C ALA A 66 4.26 5.38 -0.50
N ARG A 67 4.97 6.20 0.27
CA ARG A 67 4.40 7.34 1.00
C ARG A 67 3.71 8.33 0.06
N GLU A 68 4.35 8.69 -1.04
CA GLU A 68 3.78 9.60 -2.03
C GLU A 68 2.48 9.02 -2.62
N LYS A 69 2.49 7.74 -3.01
CA LYS A 69 1.33 7.10 -3.63
C LYS A 69 0.15 6.96 -2.67
N ILE A 70 0.41 6.60 -1.41
CA ILE A 70 -0.60 6.53 -0.36
C ILE A 70 -1.20 7.92 -0.12
N SER A 71 -0.36 8.96 -0.03
CA SER A 71 -0.82 10.34 0.17
C SER A 71 -1.71 10.82 -0.99
N MET A 72 -1.45 10.38 -2.22
CA MET A 72 -2.31 10.69 -3.37
C MET A 72 -3.67 9.97 -3.33
N ILE A 73 -3.70 8.70 -2.91
CA ILE A 73 -4.89 7.84 -2.95
C ILE A 73 -5.77 8.05 -1.70
N CYS A 74 -5.15 8.29 -0.56
CA CYS A 74 -5.74 8.47 0.76
C CYS A 74 -5.06 9.63 1.50
N PRO A 75 -5.36 10.89 1.15
CA PRO A 75 -4.70 12.06 1.73
C PRO A 75 -5.01 12.29 3.22
N SER A 76 -6.06 11.64 3.74
CA SER A 76 -6.43 11.71 5.16
C SER A 76 -5.65 10.75 6.06
N LEU A 77 -4.86 9.84 5.48
CA LEU A 77 -4.10 8.85 6.25
C LEU A 77 -2.81 9.47 6.80
N ASP A 78 -2.55 9.29 8.09
CA ASP A 78 -1.26 9.64 8.69
C ASP A 78 -0.21 8.59 8.34
N VAL A 79 0.89 9.00 7.68
CA VAL A 79 1.93 8.11 7.17
C VAL A 79 3.28 8.48 7.77
N GLY A 80 3.74 7.68 8.72
CA GLY A 80 5.10 7.77 9.29
C GLY A 80 6.12 6.98 8.47
N LEU A 81 7.36 7.46 8.40
CA LEU A 81 8.49 6.76 7.77
C LEU A 81 9.58 6.48 8.80
N VAL A 82 9.93 5.21 8.99
CA VAL A 82 10.97 4.77 9.93
C VAL A 82 12.15 4.21 9.14
N LYS A 83 13.34 4.84 9.27
CA LYS A 83 14.60 4.32 8.71
C LYS A 83 15.79 4.70 9.58
N ALA A 84 16.86 3.91 9.52
CA ALA A 84 18.12 4.25 10.19
C ALA A 84 18.66 5.58 9.65
N GLY A 85 18.97 6.53 10.54
CA GLY A 85 19.45 7.87 10.18
C GLY A 85 18.38 8.94 9.94
N LEU A 86 17.08 8.61 9.97
CA LEU A 86 16.02 9.62 10.13
C LEU A 86 15.51 9.62 11.57
N CYS A 87 15.79 10.70 12.29
CA CYS A 87 15.20 10.99 13.60
C CYS A 87 13.92 11.83 13.42
N ASN A 88 12.89 11.27 12.79
CA ASN A 88 11.53 11.80 12.82
C ASN A 88 10.58 10.65 13.18
N GLY A 89 10.59 10.25 14.46
CA GLY A 89 9.56 9.36 14.98
C GLY A 89 8.20 10.07 15.01
N PRO A 90 7.08 9.32 15.09
CA PRO A 90 5.77 9.93 15.26
C PRO A 90 5.79 10.88 16.47
N PRO A 91 5.02 11.99 16.45
CA PRO A 91 4.94 12.88 17.60
C PRO A 91 4.55 12.06 18.84
N LYS A 92 5.33 12.20 19.92
CA LYS A 92 5.05 11.55 21.21
C LYS A 92 3.76 12.05 21.81
#